data_AF-A0A8T4SMV9-F1
#
_entry.id   AF-A0A8T4SMV9-F1
#
_cell.length_a   1.000
_cell.length_b   1.000
_cell.length_c   1.000
_cell.angle_alpha   90.00
_cell.angle_beta   90.00
_cell.angle_gamma   90.00
#
_symmetry.space_group_name_H-M   'P 1'
#
loop_
_entity.id
_entity.type
_entity.pdbx_description
1 polymer ?
#
loop_
_entity_poly.entity_id
_entity_poly.type
_entity_poly.pdbx_seq_one_letter_code
_entity_poly.pdbx_strand_id
1 'polypeptide(L)' 'MVNVISSLKMTLVEYKRVLLVTKKPGKEEFLTVAKVSAIGALLIGLIGFIINMLFAVVR' A
#
# COMPACT_ATOMS: atom_id res chain seq x y z
N MET A 1 16.33 -31.73 -6.83
CA MET A 1 15.08 -31.08 -7.29
C MET A 1 13.94 -31.21 -6.28
N VAL A 2 13.74 -32.37 -5.65
CA VAL A 2 12.71 -32.59 -4.60
C VAL A 2 12.83 -31.63 -3.39
N ASN A 3 14.07 -31.28 -2.99
CA ASN A 3 14.31 -30.43 -1.82
C ASN A 3 13.81 -28.98 -1.96
N VAL A 4 13.79 -28.44 -3.19
CA VAL A 4 13.32 -27.06 -3.45
C VAL A 4 11.79 -26.99 -3.34
N ILE A 5 11.09 -28.02 -3.81
CA ILE A 5 9.63 -28.11 -3.74
C ILE A 5 9.17 -28.23 -2.27
N SER A 6 9.90 -28.98 -1.44
CA SER A 6 9.61 -29.05 0.00
C SER A 6 9.88 -27.74 0.72
N SER A 7 10.97 -27.03 0.39
CA SER A 7 11.27 -25.72 0.99
C SER A 7 10.20 -24.69 0.63
N LEU A 8 9.80 -24.58 -0.63
CA LEU A 8 8.75 -23.64 -1.07
C LEU A 8 7.40 -23.93 -0.40
N LYS A 9 7.02 -25.21 -0.26
CA LYS A 9 5.79 -25.57 0.48
C LYS A 9 5.86 -25.11 1.93
N MET A 10 7.01 -25.23 2.58
CA MET A 10 7.19 -24.82 3.97
C MET A 10 7.10 -23.30 4.12
N THR A 11 7.75 -22.54 3.22
CA THR A 11 7.70 -21.07 3.22
C THR A 11 6.28 -20.54 2.98
N LEU A 12 5.51 -21.15 2.08
CA LEU A 12 4.11 -20.78 1.86
C LEU A 12 3.23 -21.02 3.09
N VAL A 13 3.48 -22.10 3.83
CA VAL A 13 2.78 -22.39 5.09
C VAL A 13 3.14 -21.37 6.15
N GLU A 14 4.40 -20.94 6.23
CA GLU A 14 4.85 -19.88 7.14
C GLU A 14 4.17 -18.54 6.83
N TYR A 15 4.14 -18.11 5.56
CA TYR A 15 3.43 -16.89 5.14
C TYR A 15 1.94 -16.95 5.48
N LYS A 16 1.30 -18.11 5.29
CA LYS A 16 -0.11 -18.29 5.68
C LYS A 16 -0.30 -18.10 7.19
N ARG A 17 0.60 -18.60 8.03
CA ARG A 17 0.52 -18.39 9.49
C ARG A 17 0.65 -16.91 9.84
N VAL A 18 1.58 -16.19 9.20
CA VAL A 18 1.74 -14.75 9.44
C VAL A 18 0.44 -14.00 9.11
N LEU A 19 -0.17 -14.26 7.96
CA LEU A 19 -1.45 -13.64 7.58
C LEU A 19 -2.59 -13.96 8.55
N LEU A 20 -2.61 -15.17 9.13
CA LEU A 20 -3.60 -15.57 10.14
C LEU A 20 -3.40 -14.86 11.49
N VAL A 21 -2.18 -14.46 11.84
CA VAL A 21 -1.86 -13.76 13.08
C VAL A 21 -2.16 -12.25 12.96
N THR A 22 -2.13 -11.68 11.75
CA THR A 22 -2.42 -10.26 11.55
C THR A 22 -3.89 -9.91 11.86
N LYS A 23 -4.11 -8.78 12.55
CA LYS A 23 -5.46 -8.27 12.83
C LYS A 23 -6.05 -7.65 11.56
N LYS A 24 -7.20 -8.16 11.11
CA LYS A 24 -7.98 -7.52 10.05
C LYS A 24 -8.50 -6.16 10.57
N PRO A 25 -8.25 -5.04 9.86
CA PRO A 25 -8.69 -3.73 10.33
C PRO A 25 -10.22 -3.66 10.40
N GLY A 26 -10.73 -2.96 11.41
CA GLY A 26 -12.15 -2.64 11.51
C GLY A 26 -12.57 -1.63 10.44
N LYS A 27 -13.89 -1.48 10.21
CA LYS A 27 -14.41 -0.49 9.24
C LYS A 27 -13.99 0.95 9.60
N GLU A 28 -14.02 1.30 10.89
CA GLU A 28 -13.67 2.65 11.35
C GLU A 28 -12.18 2.95 11.24
N GLU A 29 -11.32 2.02 11.67
CA GLU A 29 -9.86 2.11 11.53
C GLU A 29 -9.47 2.26 10.04
N PHE A 30 -10.06 1.43 9.18
CA PHE A 30 -9.83 1.48 7.73
C PHE A 30 -10.23 2.82 7.13
N LEU A 31 -11.44 3.31 7.44
CA LEU A 31 -11.91 4.59 6.92
C LEU A 31 -11.08 5.77 7.42
N THR A 32 -10.61 5.72 8.66
CA THR A 32 -9.76 6.78 9.22
C THR A 32 -8.43 6.85 8.48
N VAL A 33 -7.75 5.72 8.30
CA VAL A 33 -6.49 5.67 7.54
C VAL A 33 -6.73 6.09 6.09
N ALA A 34 -7.78 5.57 5.44
CA ALA A 34 -8.09 5.90 4.06
C ALA A 34 -8.34 7.40 3.86
N LYS A 35 -9.05 8.06 4.76
CA LYS A 35 -9.29 9.52 4.71
C LYS A 35 -7.98 10.31 4.83
N VAL A 36 -7.14 9.96 5.80
CA VAL A 36 -5.85 10.65 5.99
C VAL A 36 -4.93 10.45 4.79
N SER A 37 -4.83 9.22 4.27
CA SER A 37 -4.07 8.92 3.06
C SER A 37 -4.59 9.67 1.83
N ALA A 38 -5.91 9.76 1.65
CA ALA A 38 -6.51 10.50 0.54
C ALA A 38 -6.19 12.01 0.62
N ILE A 39 -6.22 12.60 1.81
CA ILE A 39 -5.83 14.00 2.01
C ILE A 39 -4.35 14.20 1.66
N GLY A 40 -3.46 13.30 2.12
CA GLY A 40 -2.03 13.37 1.79
C GLY A 40 -1.76 13.26 0.29
N ALA A 41 -2.40 12.30 -0.38
CA ALA A 41 -2.28 12.12 -1.83
C ALA A 41 -2.77 13.34 -2.61
N LEU A 42 -3.89 13.94 -2.19
CA LEU A 42 -4.45 15.14 -2.82
C LEU A 42 -3.52 16.34 -2.66
N LEU A 43 -2.94 16.55 -1.47
CA LEU A 43 -1.99 17.65 -1.23
C LEU A 43 -0.75 17.52 -2.11
N ILE A 44 -0.12 16.34 -2.12
CA ILE A 44 1.10 16.10 -2.94
C ILE A 44 0.76 16.22 -4.43
N GLY A 45 -0.38 15.65 -4.85
CA GLY A 45 -0.87 15.74 -6.22
C GLY A 45 -1.13 17.18 -6.67
N LEU A 46 -1.75 18.01 -5.82
CA LEU A 46 -1.98 19.42 -6.12
C LEU A 46 -0.68 20.22 -6.22
N ILE A 47 0.30 19.95 -5.35
CA ILE A 47 1.61 20.62 -5.43
C ILE A 47 2.28 20.29 -6.77
N GLY A 48 2.33 19.01 -7.14
CA GLY A 48 2.87 18.59 -8.44
C GLY A 48 2.10 19.18 -9.61
N PHE A 49 0.77 19.25 -9.51
CA PHE A 49 -0.09 19.84 -10.52
C PHE A 49 0.16 21.34 -10.68
N ILE A 50 0.30 22.10 -9.59
CA ILE A 50 0.59 23.54 -9.63
C ILE A 50 1.95 23.79 -10.29
N ILE A 51 2.98 23.03 -9.93
CA ILE A 51 4.30 23.15 -10.57
C ILE A 51 4.18 22.89 -12.07
N ASN A 52 3.54 21.79 -12.46
CA ASN A 52 3.35 21.46 -13.87
C ASN A 52 2.54 22.53 -14.62
N MET A 53 1.48 23.07 -14.01
CA MET A 53 0.66 24.13 -14.59
C MET A 53 1.47 25.40 -14.81
N LEU A 54 2.29 25.82 -13.84
CA LEU A 54 3.17 26.99 -13.99
C LEU A 54 4.18 26.79 -15.11
N PHE A 55 4.82 25.62 -15.19
CA PHE A 55 5.73 25.29 -16.29
C PHE A 55 5.03 25.27 -17.64
N ALA A 56 3.80 24.76 -17.71
CA ALA A 56 3.01 24.70 -18.94
C ALA A 56 2.54 26.07 -19.43
N VAL A 57 2.32 27.03 -18.53
CA VAL A 57 1.92 28.40 -18.89
C VAL A 57 3.13 29.27 -19.28
N VAL A 58 4.29 29.03 -18.67
CA VAL A 58 5.53 29.77 -18.97
C VAL A 58 6.18 29.32 -20.29
N ARG A 59 5.90 28.10 -20.74
CA ARG A 59 6.35 27.56 -22.03
C ARG A 59 5.39 27.91 -23.16
#